data_AF-A0A972EU43-F1
#
_entry.id   AF-A0A972EU43-F1
#
_cell.length_a   1.000
_cell.length_b   1.000
_cell.length_c   1.000
_cell.angle_alpha   90.00
_cell.angle_beta   90.00
_cell.angle_gamma   90.00
#
_symmetry.space_group_name_H-M   'P 1'
#
loop_
_entity.id
_entity.type
_entity.pdbx_description
1 polymer ?
#
loop_
_entity_poly.entity_id
_entity_poly.type
_entity_poly.pdbx_seq_one_letter_code
_entity_poly.pdbx_strand_id
1 'polypeptide(L)'
;MKKFILRVLLGYGIIALLLVVSFFIIGYQAAGMSGAWNAAGTGLLFSAMGLPMAGLLIALKAWGGYANRWGEYNYKKELEGEPKKRDNDPDKW
;
A
#
# COMPACT_ATOMS: atom_id res chain seq x y z
N MET A 1 -0.22 6.87 9.31
CA MET A 1 -0.81 5.99 8.28
C MET A 1 -1.02 6.66 6.93
N LYS A 2 -1.80 7.76 6.84
CA LYS A 2 -2.09 8.44 5.55
C LYS A 2 -0.86 8.73 4.67
N LYS A 3 0.20 9.33 5.24
CA LYS A 3 1.46 9.62 4.54
C LYS A 3 2.15 8.35 4.00
N PHE A 4 2.03 7.21 4.68
CA PHE A 4 2.63 5.96 4.21
C PHE A 4 1.84 5.35 3.06
N ILE A 5 0.51 5.30 3.18
CA ILE A 5 -0.39 4.82 2.12
C ILE A 5 -0.14 5.61 0.84
N LEU A 6 -0.08 6.94 0.95
CA LEU A 6 0.24 7.81 -0.19
C LEU A 6 1.61 7.50 -0.81
N ARG A 7 2.66 7.28 -0.01
CA ARG A 7 3.98 6.90 -0.52
C ARG A 7 3.98 5.55 -1.25
N VAL A 8 3.28 4.55 -0.71
CA VAL A 8 3.17 3.23 -1.35
C VAL A 8 2.40 3.34 -2.67
N LEU A 9 1.26 4.03 -2.68
CA LEU A 9 0.46 4.21 -3.90
C LEU A 9 1.18 5.06 -4.94
N LEU A 10 1.90 6.11 -4.53
CA LEU A 10 2.68 6.95 -5.43
C LEU A 10 3.86 6.18 -6.02
N GLY A 11 4.58 5.42 -5.21
CA GLY A 11 5.65 4.54 -5.68
C GLY A 11 5.14 3.49 -6.67
N TYR A 12 4.02 2.84 -6.34
CA TYR A 12 3.35 1.91 -7.24
C TYR A 12 2.92 2.58 -8.55
N GLY A 13 2.32 3.78 -8.49
CA GLY A 13 1.90 4.53 -9.66
C GLY A 13 3.05 4.90 -10.59
N ILE A 14 4.20 5.30 -10.03
CA ILE A 14 5.42 5.56 -10.82
C ILE A 14 5.91 4.27 -11.50
N ILE A 15 5.97 3.15 -10.77
CA ILE A 15 6.41 1.87 -11.34
C ILE A 15 5.46 1.41 -12.46
N ALA A 16 4.15 1.49 -12.22
CA ALA A 16 3.13 1.16 -13.22
C ALA A 16 3.28 2.02 -14.49
N LEU A 17 3.47 3.33 -14.32
CA LEU A 17 3.69 4.24 -15.45
C LEU A 17 4.97 3.89 -16.22
N LEU A 18 6.08 3.64 -15.53
CA LEU A 18 7.34 3.23 -16.17
C LEU A 18 7.18 1.93 -16.95
N LEU A 19 6.42 0.97 -16.41
CA LEU A 19 6.16 -0.31 -17.05
C LEU A 19 5.30 -0.15 -18.32
N VAL A 20 4.22 0.62 -18.24
CA VAL A 20 3.36 0.93 -19.42
C VAL A 20 4.16 1.66 -20.50
N VAL A 21 4.95 2.67 -20.13
CA VAL A 21 5.79 3.42 -21.09
C VAL A 21 6.84 2.52 -21.73
N SER A 22 7.48 1.64 -20.95
CA SER A 22 8.47 0.70 -21.48
C SER A 22 7.84 -0.24 -22.50
N PHE A 23 6.67 -0.79 -22.19
CA PHE A 23 5.93 -1.64 -23.13
C PHE A 23 5.48 -0.87 -24.37
N PHE A 24 5.00 0.37 -24.21
CA PHE A 24 4.63 1.23 -25.33
C PHE A 24 5.81 1.44 -26.29
N ILE A 25 7.00 1.76 -25.77
CA ILE A 25 8.21 1.96 -26.58
C ILE A 25 8.59 0.67 -27.32
N ILE A 26 8.58 -0.47 -26.64
CA ILE A 26 8.88 -1.78 -27.24
C ILE A 26 7.86 -2.10 -28.34
N GLY A 27 6.56 -1.93 -28.06
CA GLY A 27 5.49 -2.17 -29.03
C GLY A 27 5.58 -1.24 -30.24
N TYR A 28 5.97 0.02 -30.02
CA TYR A 28 6.19 0.98 -31.09
C TYR A 28 7.32 0.55 -32.03
N GLN A 29 8.43 0.08 -31.47
CA GLN A 29 9.55 -0.42 -32.27
C GLN A 29 9.19 -1.70 -33.05
N ALA A 30 8.31 -2.54 -32.51
CA ALA A 30 7.93 -3.81 -33.13
C ALA A 30 6.89 -3.66 -34.26
N ALA A 31 5.88 -2.82 -34.09
CA ALA A 31 4.75 -2.72 -35.04
C ALA A 31 4.15 -1.31 -35.15
N GLY A 32 4.95 -0.27 -34.91
CA GLY A 32 4.50 1.12 -34.99
C GLY A 32 3.41 1.46 -33.99
N MET A 33 2.55 2.42 -34.33
CA MET A 33 1.56 2.94 -33.38
C MET A 33 0.54 1.89 -32.91
N SER A 34 0.18 0.93 -33.76
CA SER A 34 -0.71 -0.17 -33.38
C SER A 34 -0.06 -1.10 -32.35
N GLY A 35 1.22 -1.45 -32.56
CA GLY A 35 1.99 -2.23 -31.59
C GLY A 35 2.16 -1.50 -30.26
N ALA A 36 2.38 -0.18 -30.30
CA ALA A 36 2.55 0.66 -29.11
C ALA A 36 1.32 0.62 -28.20
N TRP A 37 0.12 0.82 -28.75
CA TRP A 37 -1.12 0.78 -27.98
C TRP A 37 -1.44 -0.61 -27.43
N ASN A 38 -1.23 -1.66 -28.23
CA ASN A 38 -1.43 -3.04 -27.77
C ASN A 38 -0.49 -3.39 -26.61
N ALA A 39 0.80 -3.09 -26.76
CA ALA A 39 1.79 -3.36 -25.73
C ALA A 39 1.56 -2.52 -24.47
N ALA A 40 1.18 -1.25 -24.60
CA ALA A 40 0.78 -0.42 -23.46
C ALA A 40 -0.39 -1.04 -22.69
N GLY A 41 -1.39 -1.59 -23.40
CA GLY A 41 -2.47 -2.36 -22.79
C GLY A 41 -1.97 -3.56 -21.99
N THR A 42 -1.00 -4.31 -22.54
CA THR A 42 -0.32 -5.39 -21.81
C THR A 42 0.40 -4.88 -20.56
N GLY A 43 1.17 -3.79 -20.67
CA GLY A 43 1.85 -3.19 -19.52
C GLY A 43 0.88 -2.72 -18.43
N LEU A 44 -0.32 -2.28 -18.82
CA LEU A 44 -1.37 -1.87 -17.89
C LEU A 44 -1.96 -3.08 -17.14
N LEU A 45 -2.15 -4.22 -17.83
CA LEU A 45 -2.55 -5.49 -17.21
C LEU A 45 -1.51 -5.98 -16.19
N PHE A 46 -0.23 -5.98 -16.56
CA PHE A 46 0.85 -6.35 -15.64
C PHE A 46 0.91 -5.43 -14.42
N SER A 47 0.68 -4.13 -14.62
CA SER A 47 0.58 -3.17 -13.53
C SER A 47 -0.59 -3.54 -12.60
N ALA A 48 -1.79 -3.76 -13.14
CA ALA A 48 -2.97 -4.13 -12.36
C ALA A 48 -2.76 -5.40 -11.51
N MET A 49 -2.02 -6.39 -12.04
CA MET A 49 -1.66 -7.60 -11.28
C MET A 49 -0.73 -7.33 -10.08
N GLY A 50 0.03 -6.23 -10.10
CA GLY A 50 0.89 -5.80 -8.98
C GLY A 50 0.14 -5.02 -7.88
N LEU A 51 -1.07 -4.54 -8.17
CA LEU A 51 -1.89 -3.75 -7.24
C LEU A 51 -2.23 -4.49 -5.93
N PRO A 52 -2.56 -5.80 -5.94
CA PRO A 52 -2.72 -6.59 -4.72
C PRO A 52 -1.49 -6.56 -3.80
N MET A 53 -0.27 -6.50 -4.35
CA MET A 53 0.96 -6.43 -3.56
C MET A 53 1.08 -5.09 -2.82
N ALA A 54 0.72 -3.99 -3.48
CA ALA A 54 0.65 -2.68 -2.82
C ALA A 54 -0.40 -2.68 -1.69
N GLY A 55 -1.54 -3.34 -1.91
CA GLY A 55 -2.57 -3.57 -0.89
C GLY A 55 -2.05 -4.36 0.30
N LEU A 56 -1.28 -5.43 0.07
CA LEU A 56 -0.66 -6.25 1.12
C LEU A 56 0.29 -5.42 1.99
N LEU A 57 1.15 -4.59 1.39
CA LEU A 57 2.08 -3.73 2.13
C LEU A 57 1.35 -2.74 3.04
N ILE A 58 0.23 -2.19 2.56
CA ILE A 58 -0.62 -1.30 3.35
C ILE A 58 -1.27 -2.07 4.50
N ALA A 59 -1.82 -3.26 4.22
CA ALA A 59 -2.45 -4.11 5.22
C ALA A 59 -1.47 -4.53 6.32
N LEU A 60 -0.26 -4.97 5.96
CA LEU A 60 0.79 -5.35 6.91
C LEU A 60 1.14 -4.21 7.86
N LYS A 61 1.22 -2.96 7.36
CA LYS A 61 1.52 -1.83 8.24
C LYS A 61 0.35 -1.47 9.16
N ALA A 62 -0.88 -1.57 8.66
CA ALA A 62 -2.07 -1.33 9.47
C ALA A 62 -2.20 -2.37 10.59
N TRP A 63 -2.10 -3.66 10.24
CA TRP A 63 -2.15 -4.77 11.17
C TRP A 63 -0.97 -4.80 12.13
N GLY A 64 0.25 -4.54 11.65
CA GLY A 64 1.44 -4.46 12.50
C GLY A 64 1.32 -3.37 13.56
N GLY A 65 0.76 -2.20 13.20
CA GLY A 65 0.49 -1.13 14.16
C GLY A 65 -0.59 -1.50 15.19
N TYR A 66 -1.61 -2.27 14.78
CA TYR A 66 -2.61 -2.80 15.70
C TYR A 66 -2.01 -3.84 16.66
N ALA A 67 -1.33 -4.85 16.11
CA ALA A 67 -0.71 -5.92 16.88
C ALA A 67 0.29 -5.39 17.90
N ASN A 68 1.07 -4.36 17.55
CA ASN A 68 2.03 -3.75 18.46
C ASN A 68 1.33 -3.07 19.66
N ARG A 69 0.27 -2.30 19.42
CA ARG A 69 -0.51 -1.66 20.50
C ARG A 69 -1.25 -2.67 21.38
N TRP A 70 -1.80 -3.70 20.75
CA TRP A 70 -2.47 -4.78 21.47
C TRP A 70 -1.47 -5.54 22.35
N GLY A 71 -0.29 -5.86 21.82
CA GLY A 71 0.79 -6.48 22.58
C GLY A 71 1.23 -5.61 23.76
N GLU A 72 1.51 -4.33 23.54
CA GLU A 72 1.92 -3.41 24.60
C GLU A 72 0.85 -3.28 25.72
N TYR A 73 -0.43 -3.22 25.35
CA TYR A 73 -1.53 -3.17 26.32
C TYR A 73 -1.57 -4.43 27.20
N ASN A 74 -1.50 -5.62 26.60
CA ASN A 74 -1.54 -6.88 27.36
C ASN A 74 -0.28 -7.08 28.19
N TYR A 75 0.89 -6.71 27.68
CA TYR A 75 2.15 -6.80 28.40
C TYR A 75 2.15 -5.91 29.66
N LYS A 76 1.64 -4.67 29.54
CA LYS A 76 1.44 -3.78 30.69
C LYS A 76 0.40 -4.33 31.67
N LYS A 77 -0.69 -4.91 31.16
CA LYS A 77 -1.72 -5.54 31.99
C LYS A 77 -1.16 -6.70 32.83
N GLU A 78 -0.28 -7.52 32.25
CA GLU A 78 0.37 -8.65 32.95
C GLU A 78 1.37 -8.19 34.01
N LEU A 79 2.10 -7.10 33.76
CA LEU A 79 3.12 -6.58 34.67
C LEU A 79 2.57 -5.67 35.78
N GLU A 80 1.59 -4.82 35.46
CA GLU A 80 1.11 -3.75 36.34
C GLU A 80 -0.33 -4.01 36.85
N GLY A 81 -0.98 -5.10 36.41
CA GLY A 81 -2.39 -5.39 36.67
C GLY A 81 -3.33 -4.65 35.71
N GLU A 82 -4.65 -4.72 35.95
CA GLU A 82 -5.61 -4.05 35.07
C GLU A 82 -5.32 -2.54 34.99
N PRO A 83 -5.08 -1.97 33.79
CA PRO A 83 -4.86 -0.54 33.66
C PRO A 83 -6.12 0.18 34.15
N LYS A 84 -5.95 1.09 35.12
CA LYS A 84 -7.05 1.90 35.65
C LYS A 84 -7.89 2.42 34.48
N LYS A 85 -9.20 2.15 34.49
CA LYS A 85 -10.14 2.69 33.51
C LYS A 85 -9.83 4.17 33.34
N ARG A 86 -9.41 4.56 32.13
CA ARG A 86 -9.38 5.97 31.76
C ARG A 86 -10.85 6.37 31.75
N ASP A 87 -11.28 7.20 32.70
CA ASP A 87 -12.59 7.81 32.63
C ASP A 87 -12.70 8.44 31.24
N ASN A 88 -13.68 7.96 30.49
CA ASN A 88 -13.93 8.41 29.14
C ASN A 88 -14.65 9.75 29.29
N ASP A 89 -13.89 10.78 29.65
CA ASP A 89 -14.34 12.16 29.81
C ASP A 89 -14.31 12.82 28.42
N PRO A 90 -15.45 12.97 27.73
CA PRO A 90 -15.52 13.45 26.36
C PRO A 90 -15.08 14.93 26.22
N ASP A 91 -14.88 15.63 27.34
CA ASP A 91 -14.61 17.06 27.38
C ASP A 91 -13.10 17.42 27.41
N LYS A 92 -12.21 16.42 27.40
CA LYS A 92 -10.75 16.60 27.31
C LYS A 92 -10.21 16.15 25.96
N TRP A 93 -10.43 16.97 24.94
CA TRP A 93 -9.75 16.89 23.64
C TRP A 93 -8.55 17.84 23.59
#